data_AF-I4M7S7-F1
#
_entry.id   AF-I4M7S7-F1
#
_cell.length_a   1.000
_cell.length_b   1.000
_cell.length_c   1.000
_cell.angle_alpha   90.00
_cell.angle_beta   90.00
_cell.angle_gamma   90.00
#
_symmetry.space_group_name_H-M   'P 1'
#
loop_
_entity.id
_entity.type
_entity.pdbx_description
1 polymer ?
#
loop_
_entity_poly.entity_id
_entity_poly.type
_entity_poly.pdbx_seq_one_letter_code
_entity_poly.pdbx_strand_id
1 'polypeptide(L)'
;MSIFVNDTLLTREEAAAKLAVSTQRVSALCSNHLLTTYTFGSRKILISLDSVNRYKQQNSKSGRAYAPLLAFATLFMLSGCEVSWINRQQKYRIEEYLQSITPQELVNRSKNRAKTMEYWCRKSRLVGLSKHLILSAATGNMHSQFQLIKTDKIEGYVSSNNLEDLINEFHLKDKEDGVDSSIINVKLRVIEDYKVFDFIRQNVSSRITEETRATSTKSFMPIAVCAADLAESLDVRERQAGLSKLSELLTKYNLTK
;
A
#
# COMPACT_ATOMS: atom_id res chain seq x y z
N MET A 1 15.19 29.09 6.18
CA MET A 1 15.42 28.85 4.74
C MET A 1 14.30 27.95 4.25
N SER A 2 13.22 28.54 3.76
CA SER A 2 12.00 27.82 3.35
C SER A 2 12.16 27.33 1.91
N ILE A 3 12.33 26.03 1.74
CA ILE A 3 12.31 25.38 0.43
C ILE A 3 10.87 25.49 -0.08
N PHE A 4 10.65 26.38 -1.06
CA PHE A 4 9.41 26.39 -1.83
C PHE A 4 9.38 25.12 -2.66
N VAL A 5 8.71 24.08 -2.15
CA VAL A 5 8.17 23.03 -3.00
C VAL A 5 7.20 23.74 -3.95
N ASN A 6 7.29 23.49 -5.25
CA ASN A 6 6.36 23.99 -6.28
C ASN A 6 4.98 23.33 -6.10
N ASP A 7 4.38 23.51 -4.93
CA ASP A 7 3.07 23.00 -4.60
C ASP A 7 2.04 23.96 -5.18
N THR A 8 1.22 23.46 -6.11
CA THR A 8 0.07 24.22 -6.59
C THR A 8 -0.88 24.44 -5.41
N LEU A 9 -1.18 25.69 -5.12
CA LEU A 9 -2.02 26.08 -4.00
C LEU A 9 -3.45 26.34 -4.48
N LEU A 10 -4.42 25.75 -3.80
CA LEU A 10 -5.84 25.87 -4.07
C LEU A 10 -6.53 26.74 -3.02
N THR A 11 -7.55 27.46 -3.44
CA THR A 11 -8.59 28.03 -2.56
C THR A 11 -9.48 26.93 -1.97
N ARG A 12 -10.29 27.27 -0.98
CA ARG A 12 -11.26 26.31 -0.40
C ARG A 12 -12.28 25.87 -1.44
N GLU A 13 -12.69 26.78 -2.32
CA GLU A 13 -13.66 26.55 -3.38
C GLU A 13 -13.11 25.57 -4.42
N GLU A 14 -11.86 25.75 -4.85
CA GLU A 14 -11.19 24.84 -5.79
C GLU A 14 -10.96 23.45 -5.18
N ALA A 15 -10.58 23.38 -3.90
CA ALA A 15 -10.45 22.12 -3.18
C ALA A 15 -11.80 21.40 -3.04
N ALA A 16 -12.88 22.13 -2.73
CA ALA A 16 -14.23 21.60 -2.62
C ALA A 16 -14.72 21.01 -3.95
N ALA A 17 -14.51 21.74 -5.05
CA ALA A 17 -14.83 21.27 -6.39
C ALA A 17 -14.06 19.98 -6.74
N LYS A 18 -12.75 19.93 -6.45
CA LYS A 18 -11.93 18.72 -6.69
C LYS A 18 -12.39 17.51 -5.89
N LEU A 19 -12.78 17.71 -4.64
CA LEU A 19 -13.24 16.64 -3.75
C LEU A 19 -14.72 16.28 -3.95
N ALA A 20 -15.47 17.07 -4.70
CA ALA A 20 -16.94 16.98 -4.82
C ALA A 20 -17.63 16.98 -3.44
N VAL A 21 -17.20 17.89 -2.55
CA VAL A 21 -17.77 18.11 -1.21
C VAL A 21 -18.03 19.59 -0.95
N SER A 22 -18.74 19.94 0.12
CA SER A 22 -18.97 21.34 0.49
C SER A 22 -17.70 22.03 1.01
N THR A 23 -17.62 23.36 0.88
CA THR A 23 -16.55 24.17 1.48
C THR A 23 -16.47 24.00 3.00
N GLN A 24 -17.61 23.80 3.67
CA GLN A 24 -17.66 23.50 5.10
C GLN A 24 -17.00 22.15 5.42
N ARG A 25 -17.19 21.13 4.58
CA ARG A 25 -16.47 19.86 4.72
C ARG A 25 -14.97 20.06 4.52
N VAL A 26 -14.55 20.83 3.53
CA VAL A 26 -13.12 21.19 3.34
C VAL A 26 -12.56 21.89 4.58
N SER A 27 -13.28 22.85 5.16
CA SER A 27 -12.87 23.49 6.42
C SER A 27 -12.71 22.48 7.54
N ALA A 28 -13.64 21.53 7.70
CA ALA A 28 -13.50 20.46 8.69
C ALA A 28 -12.28 19.57 8.41
N LEU A 29 -11.95 19.26 7.15
CA LEU A 29 -10.76 18.50 6.79
C LEU A 29 -9.47 19.25 7.14
N CYS A 30 -9.43 20.57 6.88
CA CYS A 30 -8.31 21.42 7.28
C CYS A 30 -8.16 21.47 8.81
N SER A 31 -9.26 21.68 9.54
CA SER A 31 -9.23 21.72 11.02
C SER A 31 -8.77 20.40 11.62
N ASN A 32 -9.13 19.26 11.01
CA ASN A 32 -8.67 17.93 11.42
C ASN A 32 -7.28 17.56 10.86
N HIS A 33 -6.58 18.49 10.23
CA HIS A 33 -5.22 18.30 9.69
C HIS A 33 -5.13 17.20 8.61
N LEU A 34 -6.26 16.90 7.96
CA LEU A 34 -6.36 15.94 6.85
C LEU A 34 -5.98 16.55 5.50
N LEU A 35 -5.85 17.88 5.44
CA LEU A 35 -5.34 18.63 4.28
C LEU A 35 -4.22 19.56 4.75
N THR A 36 -3.16 19.67 3.95
CA THR A 36 -2.03 20.56 4.24
C THR A 36 -2.41 21.98 3.87
N THR A 37 -2.30 22.89 4.83
CA THR A 37 -2.66 24.30 4.66
C THR A 37 -1.46 25.22 4.79
N TYR A 38 -1.49 26.32 4.05
CA TYR A 38 -0.51 27.40 4.09
C TYR A 38 -1.22 28.72 4.34
N THR A 39 -0.68 29.54 5.23
CA THR A 39 -1.19 30.89 5.50
C THR A 39 -0.47 31.90 4.61
N PHE A 40 -1.22 32.63 3.79
CA PHE A 40 -0.70 33.71 2.96
C PHE A 40 -1.27 35.05 3.44
N GLY A 41 -0.40 35.91 3.98
CA GLY A 41 -0.79 37.15 4.65
C GLY A 41 -1.61 36.90 5.93
N SER A 42 -2.35 37.91 6.39
CA SER A 42 -3.01 37.89 7.69
C SER A 42 -4.29 37.03 7.78
N ARG A 43 -4.89 36.61 6.64
CA ARG A 43 -6.20 35.92 6.65
C ARG A 43 -6.48 34.89 5.55
N LYS A 44 -5.61 34.69 4.55
CA LYS A 44 -5.90 33.74 3.45
C LYS A 44 -5.24 32.39 3.75
N ILE A 45 -6.07 31.35 3.82
CA ILE A 45 -5.62 29.96 3.91
C ILE A 45 -5.67 29.38 2.50
N LEU A 46 -4.53 28.88 2.05
CA LEU A 46 -4.38 28.10 0.82
C LEU A 46 -4.15 26.63 1.16
N ILE A 47 -4.59 25.74 0.29
CA ILE A 47 -4.54 24.30 0.50
C ILE A 47 -3.62 23.68 -0.55
N SER A 48 -2.70 22.82 -0.14
CA SER A 48 -1.86 22.07 -1.08
C SER A 48 -2.72 21.19 -1.99
N LEU A 49 -2.60 21.36 -3.30
CA LEU A 49 -3.21 20.48 -4.30
C LEU A 49 -2.79 19.02 -4.07
N ASP A 50 -1.53 18.79 -3.70
CA ASP A 50 -1.03 17.45 -3.39
C ASP A 50 -1.82 16.83 -2.23
N SER A 51 -1.99 17.56 -1.12
CA SER A 51 -2.78 17.07 0.02
C SER A 51 -4.26 16.80 -0.35
N VAL A 52 -4.85 17.61 -1.22
CA VAL A 52 -6.22 17.39 -1.72
C VAL A 52 -6.30 16.13 -2.58
N ASN A 53 -5.35 15.93 -3.49
CA ASN A 53 -5.29 14.75 -4.32
C ASN A 53 -5.07 13.49 -3.46
N ARG A 54 -4.18 13.54 -2.46
CA ARG A 54 -3.97 12.47 -1.49
C ARG A 54 -5.26 12.12 -0.74
N TYR A 55 -5.96 13.13 -0.22
CA TYR A 55 -7.23 12.91 0.48
C TYR A 55 -8.29 12.28 -0.45
N LYS A 56 -8.44 12.79 -1.68
CA LYS A 56 -9.39 12.26 -2.67
C LYS A 56 -9.11 10.79 -2.99
N GLN A 57 -7.84 10.44 -3.15
CA GLN A 57 -7.40 9.09 -3.48
C GLN A 57 -7.72 8.13 -2.32
N GLN A 58 -7.38 8.52 -1.09
CA GLN A 58 -7.62 7.70 0.10
C GLN A 58 -9.12 7.53 0.44
N ASN A 59 -9.96 8.51 0.07
CA ASN A 59 -11.37 8.58 0.45
C ASN A 59 -12.34 8.41 -0.74
N SER A 60 -11.90 7.78 -1.83
CA SER A 60 -12.80 7.48 -2.95
C SER A 60 -13.97 6.58 -2.49
N LYS A 61 -15.19 6.88 -2.96
CA LYS A 61 -16.43 6.15 -2.63
C LYS A 61 -16.36 4.73 -3.19
N SER A 62 -15.75 3.83 -2.43
CA SER A 62 -15.74 2.39 -2.72
C SER A 62 -16.73 1.67 -1.81
N GLY A 63 -17.20 0.51 -2.25
CA GLY A 63 -18.02 -0.36 -1.41
C GLY A 63 -17.32 -0.72 -0.09
N ARG A 64 -18.02 -1.44 0.79
CA ARG A 64 -17.44 -1.88 2.07
C ARG A 64 -16.15 -2.67 1.82
N ALA A 65 -15.05 -2.23 2.45
CA ALA A 65 -13.78 -2.93 2.39
C ALA A 65 -13.90 -4.35 2.96
N TYR A 66 -13.14 -5.28 2.39
CA TYR A 66 -13.07 -6.65 2.85
C TYR A 66 -12.39 -6.76 4.21
N ALA A 67 -12.78 -7.79 4.96
CA ALA A 67 -12.00 -8.25 6.09
C ALA A 67 -10.62 -8.73 5.60
N PRO A 68 -9.55 -8.66 6.42
CA PRO A 68 -8.19 -8.97 5.99
C PRO A 68 -8.05 -10.30 5.25
N LEU A 69 -8.65 -11.37 5.78
CA LEU A 69 -8.58 -12.71 5.20
C LEU A 69 -9.18 -12.77 3.78
N LEU A 70 -10.29 -12.09 3.54
CA LEU A 70 -10.92 -12.02 2.22
C LEU A 70 -10.14 -11.11 1.26
N ALA A 71 -9.56 -10.03 1.77
CA ALA A 71 -8.69 -9.15 0.98
C ALA A 71 -7.48 -9.91 0.45
N PHE A 72 -6.78 -10.66 1.32
CA PHE A 72 -5.68 -11.53 0.89
C PHE A 72 -6.17 -12.64 -0.04
N ALA A 73 -7.25 -13.34 0.29
CA ALA A 73 -7.81 -14.38 -0.59
C ALA A 73 -8.06 -13.87 -2.02
N THR A 74 -8.65 -12.67 -2.15
CA THR A 74 -8.95 -12.06 -3.45
C THR A 74 -7.67 -11.80 -4.25
N LEU A 75 -6.65 -11.20 -3.63
CA LEU A 75 -5.38 -10.89 -4.29
C LEU A 75 -4.55 -12.16 -4.57
N PHE A 76 -4.62 -13.17 -3.71
CA PHE A 76 -3.99 -14.46 -3.93
C PHE A 76 -4.63 -15.16 -5.14
N MET A 77 -5.96 -15.25 -5.20
CA MET A 77 -6.68 -15.83 -6.34
C MET A 77 -6.34 -15.11 -7.65
N LEU A 78 -6.31 -13.77 -7.64
CA LEU A 78 -5.91 -12.99 -8.80
C LEU A 78 -4.44 -13.24 -9.22
N SER A 79 -3.57 -13.58 -8.28
CA SER A 79 -2.19 -13.99 -8.54
C SER A 79 -2.07 -15.46 -9.01
N GLY A 80 -3.19 -16.14 -9.30
CA GLY A 80 -3.20 -17.57 -9.62
C GLY A 80 -2.84 -18.45 -8.43
N CYS A 81 -3.01 -17.95 -7.20
CA CYS A 81 -2.75 -18.73 -6.01
C CYS A 81 -3.97 -19.54 -5.59
N GLU A 82 -3.74 -20.80 -5.22
CA GLU A 82 -4.77 -21.58 -4.55
C GLU A 82 -5.04 -20.99 -3.16
N VAL A 83 -6.32 -20.89 -2.80
CA VAL A 83 -6.78 -20.36 -1.53
C VAL A 83 -7.68 -21.40 -0.88
N SER A 84 -7.15 -22.05 0.17
CA SER A 84 -7.84 -23.11 0.92
C SER A 84 -8.50 -22.61 2.22
N TRP A 85 -8.18 -21.40 2.67
CA TRP A 85 -8.66 -20.83 3.94
C TRP A 85 -9.99 -20.08 3.85
N ILE A 86 -10.64 -20.09 2.69
CA ILE A 86 -12.00 -19.57 2.50
C ILE A 86 -12.93 -20.69 2.04
N ASN A 87 -14.22 -20.57 2.33
CA ASN A 87 -15.20 -21.57 1.92
C ASN A 87 -15.60 -21.41 0.44
N ARG A 88 -16.28 -22.43 -0.10
CA ARG A 88 -16.71 -22.47 -1.51
C ARG A 88 -17.61 -21.29 -1.92
N GLN A 89 -18.49 -20.83 -1.02
CA GLN A 89 -19.39 -19.70 -1.29
C GLN A 89 -18.62 -18.38 -1.38
N GLN A 90 -17.66 -18.16 -0.47
CA GLN A 90 -16.76 -17.00 -0.49
C GLN A 90 -15.91 -17.01 -1.75
N LYS A 91 -15.36 -18.18 -2.11
CA LYS A 91 -14.59 -18.36 -3.35
C LYS A 91 -15.42 -17.97 -4.57
N TYR A 92 -16.61 -18.54 -4.74
CA TYR A 92 -17.52 -18.20 -5.83
C TYR A 92 -17.78 -16.69 -5.95
N ARG A 93 -18.10 -16.03 -4.82
CA ARG A 93 -18.35 -14.58 -4.79
C ARG A 93 -17.13 -13.76 -5.19
N ILE A 94 -15.93 -14.18 -4.78
CA ILE A 94 -14.69 -13.52 -5.19
C ILE A 94 -14.47 -13.70 -6.70
N GLU A 95 -14.72 -14.90 -7.23
CA GLU A 95 -14.56 -15.17 -8.66
C GLU A 95 -15.49 -14.32 -9.52
N GLU A 96 -16.77 -14.24 -9.16
CA GLU A 96 -17.78 -13.39 -9.81
C GLU A 96 -17.35 -11.91 -9.76
N TYR A 97 -16.80 -11.48 -8.62
CA TYR A 97 -16.38 -10.11 -8.43
C TYR A 97 -15.14 -9.74 -9.26
N LEU A 98 -14.14 -10.62 -9.32
CA LEU A 98 -12.94 -10.42 -10.13
C LEU A 98 -13.23 -10.26 -11.63
N GLN A 99 -14.38 -10.76 -12.12
CA GLN A 99 -14.77 -10.62 -13.53
C GLN A 99 -15.11 -9.20 -13.95
N SER A 100 -15.65 -8.38 -13.05
CA SER A 100 -16.20 -7.06 -13.39
C SER A 100 -15.57 -5.90 -12.62
N ILE A 101 -14.71 -6.18 -11.64
CA ILE A 101 -14.08 -5.17 -10.81
C ILE A 101 -13.03 -4.36 -11.57
N THR A 102 -12.95 -3.06 -11.29
CA THR A 102 -11.84 -2.22 -11.76
C THR A 102 -10.61 -2.35 -10.85
N PRO A 103 -9.39 -2.10 -11.35
CA PRO A 103 -8.18 -2.09 -10.52
C PRO A 103 -8.28 -1.19 -9.29
N GLN A 104 -8.84 0.01 -9.44
CA GLN A 104 -8.96 0.96 -8.31
C GLN A 104 -9.95 0.46 -7.26
N GLU A 105 -11.08 -0.12 -7.67
CA GLU A 105 -12.04 -0.70 -6.73
C GLU A 105 -11.45 -1.92 -5.99
N LEU A 106 -10.60 -2.71 -6.66
CA LEU A 106 -9.88 -3.82 -6.02
C LEU A 106 -8.97 -3.34 -4.89
N VAL A 107 -8.20 -2.28 -5.15
CA VAL A 107 -7.33 -1.65 -4.16
C VAL A 107 -8.15 -1.15 -2.99
N ASN A 108 -9.22 -0.41 -3.27
CA ASN A 108 -10.07 0.16 -2.24
C ASN A 108 -10.74 -0.91 -1.36
N ARG A 109 -11.13 -2.06 -1.92
CA ARG A 109 -11.72 -3.15 -1.15
C ARG A 109 -10.71 -3.96 -0.37
N SER A 110 -9.48 -4.06 -0.86
CA SER A 110 -8.40 -4.76 -0.17
C SER A 110 -7.61 -3.89 0.79
N LYS A 111 -7.91 -2.58 0.90
CA LYS A 111 -7.15 -1.61 1.72
C LYS A 111 -7.02 -1.96 3.20
N ASN A 112 -8.00 -2.67 3.76
CA ASN A 112 -7.99 -3.08 5.17
C ASN A 112 -7.21 -4.39 5.42
N ARG A 113 -6.44 -4.89 4.44
CA ARG A 113 -5.64 -6.11 4.58
C ARG A 113 -4.55 -6.00 5.64
N ALA A 114 -3.99 -4.81 5.83
CA ALA A 114 -2.94 -4.52 6.80
C ALA A 114 -2.90 -3.02 7.12
N LYS A 115 -2.39 -2.67 8.31
CA LYS A 115 -2.11 -1.28 8.69
C LYS A 115 -0.74 -0.87 8.16
N THR A 116 -0.68 0.25 7.44
CA THR A 116 0.59 0.77 6.91
C THR A 116 1.26 1.67 7.95
N MET A 117 2.56 1.47 8.16
CA MET A 117 3.42 2.33 8.96
C MET A 117 4.74 2.60 8.25
N GLU A 118 5.27 3.79 8.43
CA GLU A 118 6.42 4.31 7.69
C GLU A 118 7.55 4.63 8.65
N TYR A 119 8.75 4.15 8.32
CA TYR A 119 9.94 4.30 9.14
C TYR A 119 11.15 4.69 8.29
N TRP A 120 12.09 5.32 8.96
CA TRP A 120 13.47 5.40 8.53
C TRP A 120 14.30 4.31 9.21
N CYS A 121 15.21 3.72 8.46
CA CYS A 121 16.20 2.77 8.94
C CYS A 121 17.56 3.09 8.32
N ARG A 122 18.65 2.90 9.07
CA ARG A 122 20.01 3.03 8.52
C ARG A 122 20.22 2.02 7.38
N LYS A 123 20.81 2.46 6.26
CA LYS A 123 21.02 1.61 5.07
C LYS A 123 21.73 0.29 5.36
N SER A 124 22.72 0.29 6.25
CA SER A 124 23.46 -0.91 6.65
C SER A 124 22.60 -1.98 7.34
N ARG A 125 21.46 -1.59 7.91
CA ARG A 125 20.53 -2.47 8.63
C ARG A 125 19.39 -3.00 7.75
N LEU A 126 19.14 -2.37 6.61
CA LEU A 126 18.06 -2.73 5.69
C LEU A 126 18.14 -4.20 5.23
N VAL A 127 19.34 -4.70 4.95
CA VAL A 127 19.53 -6.11 4.54
C VAL A 127 19.12 -7.05 5.68
N GLY A 128 19.47 -6.74 6.92
CA GLY A 128 19.06 -7.49 8.11
C GLY A 128 17.55 -7.46 8.30
N LEU A 129 16.97 -6.26 8.40
CA LEU A 129 15.53 -6.05 8.59
C LEU A 129 14.71 -6.85 7.59
N SER A 130 15.12 -6.81 6.32
CA SER A 130 14.39 -7.43 5.23
C SER A 130 14.31 -8.96 5.30
N LYS A 131 15.10 -9.62 6.15
CA LYS A 131 15.00 -11.07 6.42
C LYS A 131 13.83 -11.42 7.34
N HIS A 132 13.30 -10.44 8.07
CA HIS A 132 12.18 -10.60 8.99
C HIS A 132 10.83 -10.24 8.37
N LEU A 133 10.83 -9.84 7.08
CA LEU A 133 9.65 -9.39 6.37
C LEU A 133 9.25 -10.38 5.27
N ILE A 134 7.95 -10.49 5.02
CA ILE A 134 7.45 -10.99 3.73
C ILE A 134 7.46 -9.79 2.77
N LEU A 135 8.42 -9.74 1.87
CA LEU A 135 8.62 -8.57 1.00
C LEU A 135 7.43 -8.33 0.08
N SER A 136 7.15 -7.07 -0.21
CA SER A 136 6.08 -6.68 -1.13
C SER A 136 6.46 -5.47 -1.99
N ALA A 137 5.49 -4.98 -2.78
CA ALA A 137 5.61 -3.87 -3.71
C ALA A 137 6.77 -4.07 -4.70
N ALA A 138 7.54 -3.03 -5.00
CA ALA A 138 8.70 -3.09 -5.90
C ALA A 138 10.01 -3.51 -5.18
N THR A 139 9.93 -4.04 -3.96
CA THR A 139 11.12 -4.31 -3.12
C THR A 139 11.97 -5.44 -3.68
N GLY A 140 13.30 -5.32 -3.52
CA GLY A 140 14.23 -6.37 -3.94
C GLY A 140 14.24 -6.54 -5.47
N ASN A 141 14.00 -7.77 -5.94
CA ASN A 141 13.98 -8.07 -7.38
C ASN A 141 12.62 -7.83 -8.02
N MET A 142 11.61 -7.39 -7.27
CA MET A 142 10.25 -7.23 -7.78
C MET A 142 10.07 -5.97 -8.64
N HIS A 143 10.98 -5.00 -8.58
CA HIS A 143 10.92 -3.77 -9.39
C HIS A 143 10.78 -4.02 -10.91
N SER A 144 11.42 -5.07 -11.44
CA SER A 144 11.36 -5.43 -12.86
C SER A 144 9.97 -5.90 -13.29
N GLN A 145 9.22 -6.58 -12.41
CA GLN A 145 7.84 -7.01 -12.67
C GLN A 145 6.89 -5.81 -12.86
N PHE A 146 7.26 -4.66 -12.33
CA PHE A 146 6.49 -3.42 -12.38
C PHE A 146 7.09 -2.36 -13.31
N GLN A 147 8.16 -2.69 -14.04
CA GLN A 147 8.89 -1.73 -14.89
C GLN A 147 9.37 -0.49 -14.13
N LEU A 148 9.71 -0.66 -12.85
CA LEU A 148 10.22 0.39 -11.99
C LEU A 148 11.74 0.29 -11.83
N ILE A 149 12.36 1.41 -11.48
CA ILE A 149 13.80 1.46 -11.15
C ILE A 149 13.99 0.87 -9.76
N LYS A 150 15.06 0.08 -9.57
CA LYS A 150 15.44 -0.43 -8.27
C LYS A 150 15.73 0.72 -7.29
N THR A 151 15.09 0.68 -6.13
CA THR A 151 15.34 1.63 -5.03
C THR A 151 15.92 0.90 -3.81
N ASP A 152 16.42 1.68 -2.85
CA ASP A 152 16.82 1.19 -1.54
C ASP A 152 15.67 1.18 -0.52
N LYS A 153 14.46 1.57 -0.94
CA LYS A 153 13.27 1.48 -0.10
C LYS A 153 12.84 0.04 0.06
N ILE A 154 12.40 -0.30 1.27
CA ILE A 154 11.93 -1.64 1.61
C ILE A 154 10.48 -1.56 2.04
N GLU A 155 9.64 -2.35 1.38
CA GLU A 155 8.25 -2.55 1.76
C GLU A 155 7.99 -4.04 2.02
N GLY A 156 7.29 -4.35 3.10
CA GLY A 156 6.98 -5.73 3.46
C GLY A 156 6.01 -5.88 4.61
N TYR A 157 5.50 -7.08 4.77
CA TYR A 157 4.54 -7.43 5.81
C TYR A 157 5.23 -8.01 7.04
N VAL A 158 4.65 -7.68 8.19
CA VAL A 158 5.05 -8.18 9.51
C VAL A 158 3.79 -8.39 10.38
N SER A 159 3.86 -9.29 11.35
CA SER A 159 2.84 -9.39 12.40
C SER A 159 2.96 -8.23 13.38
N SER A 160 1.83 -7.76 13.92
CA SER A 160 1.82 -6.80 15.03
C SER A 160 2.64 -7.28 16.24
N ASN A 161 2.68 -8.59 16.48
CA ASN A 161 3.38 -9.17 17.63
C ASN A 161 4.91 -9.01 17.54
N ASN A 162 5.45 -8.85 16.34
CA ASN A 162 6.90 -8.76 16.11
C ASN A 162 7.35 -7.32 15.81
N LEU A 163 6.40 -6.39 15.72
CA LEU A 163 6.70 -5.03 15.28
C LEU A 163 7.65 -4.32 16.26
N GLU A 164 7.37 -4.37 17.55
CA GLU A 164 8.15 -3.68 18.58
C GLU A 164 9.59 -4.22 18.64
N ASP A 165 9.75 -5.54 18.55
CA ASP A 165 11.06 -6.19 18.46
C ASP A 165 11.87 -5.67 17.26
N LEU A 166 11.25 -5.56 16.08
CA LEU A 166 11.91 -5.02 14.89
C LEU A 166 12.26 -3.54 15.02
N ILE A 167 11.38 -2.74 15.62
CA ILE A 167 11.65 -1.32 15.88
C ILE A 167 12.90 -1.19 16.75
N ASN A 168 12.98 -1.95 17.83
CA ASN A 168 14.09 -1.93 18.77
C ASN A 168 15.39 -2.48 18.14
N GLU A 169 15.34 -3.65 17.51
CA GLU A 169 16.50 -4.32 16.91
C GLU A 169 17.11 -3.51 15.76
N PHE A 170 16.28 -2.96 14.88
CA PHE A 170 16.75 -2.23 13.70
C PHE A 170 16.82 -0.71 13.88
N HIS A 171 16.45 -0.21 15.07
CA HIS A 171 16.32 1.22 15.41
C HIS A 171 15.51 1.97 14.35
N LEU A 172 14.32 1.44 14.07
CA LEU A 172 13.36 2.09 13.18
C LEU A 172 12.90 3.38 13.83
N LYS A 173 12.87 4.45 13.04
CA LYS A 173 12.41 5.76 13.51
C LYS A 173 11.26 6.25 12.67
N ASP A 174 10.21 6.75 13.29
CA ASP A 174 9.07 7.30 12.58
C ASP A 174 8.98 8.83 12.74
N LYS A 175 7.82 9.39 12.38
CA LYS A 175 7.58 10.82 12.45
C LYS A 175 7.61 11.35 13.90
N GLU A 176 7.20 10.55 14.89
CA GLU A 176 7.22 10.93 16.30
C GLU A 176 8.66 11.06 16.82
N ASP A 177 9.60 10.30 16.22
CA ASP A 177 11.05 10.45 16.45
C ASP A 177 11.68 11.66 15.73
N GLY A 178 10.89 12.50 15.08
CA GLY A 178 11.35 13.69 14.35
C GLY A 178 11.92 13.40 12.95
N VAL A 179 11.65 12.21 12.39
CA VAL A 179 12.05 11.87 11.03
C VAL A 179 11.21 12.64 10.00
N ASP A 180 11.90 13.27 9.05
CA ASP A 180 11.25 13.87 7.88
C ASP A 180 10.73 12.75 6.95
N SER A 181 9.49 12.89 6.49
CA SER A 181 8.88 12.00 5.50
C SER A 181 9.74 11.85 4.22
N SER A 182 10.57 12.85 3.89
CA SER A 182 11.47 12.82 2.74
C SER A 182 12.55 11.73 2.81
N ILE A 183 12.94 11.29 4.00
CA ILE A 183 14.00 10.29 4.20
C ILE A 183 13.47 8.88 4.49
N ILE A 184 12.16 8.70 4.62
CA ILE A 184 11.52 7.40 4.86
C ILE A 184 11.95 6.39 3.79
N ASN A 185 12.46 5.24 4.25
CA ASN A 185 12.96 4.17 3.41
C ASN A 185 12.44 2.79 3.80
N VAL A 186 11.56 2.69 4.79
CA VAL A 186 10.90 1.45 5.19
C VAL A 186 9.39 1.70 5.29
N LYS A 187 8.60 0.83 4.65
CA LYS A 187 7.15 0.77 4.80
C LYS A 187 6.75 -0.62 5.30
N LEU A 188 6.21 -0.69 6.51
CA LEU A 188 5.75 -1.92 7.11
C LEU A 188 4.23 -2.03 6.98
N ARG A 189 3.76 -3.19 6.48
CA ARG A 189 2.35 -3.56 6.44
C ARG A 189 2.05 -4.54 7.56
N VAL A 190 1.44 -4.02 8.62
CA VAL A 190 1.21 -4.77 9.85
C VAL A 190 -0.11 -5.51 9.80
N ILE A 191 -0.04 -6.82 9.95
CA ILE A 191 -1.21 -7.69 10.11
C ILE A 191 -1.44 -7.88 11.60
N GLU A 192 -2.57 -7.36 12.09
CA GLU A 192 -2.94 -7.42 13.52
C GLU A 192 -3.34 -8.84 13.96
N ASP A 193 -4.01 -9.59 13.09
CA ASP A 193 -4.36 -10.98 13.37
C ASP A 193 -3.17 -11.91 13.06
N TYR A 194 -2.48 -12.36 14.11
CA TYR A 194 -1.33 -13.26 13.97
C TYR A 194 -1.68 -14.56 13.25
N LYS A 195 -2.91 -15.07 13.36
CA LYS A 195 -3.33 -16.29 12.65
C LYS A 195 -3.36 -16.02 11.16
N VAL A 196 -3.90 -14.87 10.74
CA VAL A 196 -3.88 -14.44 9.33
C VAL A 196 -2.44 -14.31 8.83
N PHE A 197 -1.56 -13.70 9.61
CA PHE A 197 -0.14 -13.59 9.25
C PHE A 197 0.54 -14.96 9.11
N ASP A 198 0.36 -15.87 10.06
CA ASP A 198 0.93 -17.21 10.03
C ASP A 198 0.42 -18.02 8.83
N PHE A 199 -0.88 -17.95 8.55
CA PHE A 199 -1.47 -18.56 7.35
C PHE A 199 -0.81 -18.04 6.08
N ILE A 200 -0.67 -16.72 5.95
CA ILE A 200 -0.02 -16.11 4.78
C ILE A 200 1.45 -16.55 4.68
N ARG A 201 2.18 -16.49 5.78
CA ARG A 201 3.60 -16.88 5.83
C ARG A 201 3.82 -18.32 5.38
N GLN A 202 2.97 -19.25 5.83
CA GLN A 202 3.02 -20.65 5.42
C GLN A 202 2.73 -20.81 3.92
N ASN A 203 1.72 -20.12 3.39
CA ASN A 203 1.30 -20.22 1.99
C ASN A 203 2.23 -19.51 1.00
N VAL A 204 2.97 -18.49 1.44
CA VAL A 204 4.02 -17.88 0.62
C VAL A 204 5.27 -18.75 0.60
N SER A 205 5.62 -19.37 1.74
CA SER A 205 6.81 -20.22 1.84
C SER A 205 6.68 -21.51 1.02
N SER A 206 5.49 -22.09 0.94
CA SER A 206 5.22 -23.32 0.17
C SER A 206 5.33 -23.16 -1.35
N ARG A 207 5.36 -21.93 -1.88
CA ARG A 207 5.54 -21.65 -3.32
C ARG A 207 6.99 -21.60 -3.77
N ILE A 208 7.93 -21.66 -2.83
CA ILE A 208 9.35 -21.77 -3.13
C ILE A 208 9.65 -23.24 -3.45
N THR A 209 9.30 -23.72 -4.64
CA THR A 209 9.66 -25.07 -5.11
C THR A 209 10.10 -25.12 -6.57
N GLU A 210 11.31 -25.69 -6.73
CA GLU A 210 11.95 -26.40 -7.85
C GLU A 210 12.70 -25.68 -8.99
N GLU A 211 12.30 -24.51 -9.50
CA GLU A 211 13.06 -23.89 -10.62
C GLU A 211 14.22 -22.98 -10.20
N THR A 212 14.38 -22.67 -8.92
CA THR A 212 15.42 -21.75 -8.43
C THR A 212 16.31 -22.40 -7.40
N ARG A 213 17.09 -23.41 -7.82
CA ARG A 213 18.17 -23.95 -6.97
C ARG A 213 19.24 -22.88 -6.74
N ALA A 214 19.54 -22.64 -5.46
CA ALA A 214 20.70 -21.91 -4.94
C ALA A 214 20.71 -20.37 -5.05
N THR A 215 19.81 -19.68 -4.36
CA THR A 215 20.12 -18.41 -3.65
C THR A 215 18.97 -18.16 -2.68
N SER A 216 19.20 -18.23 -1.36
CA SER A 216 18.26 -17.88 -0.27
C SER A 216 17.03 -17.08 -0.73
N THR A 217 15.99 -17.76 -1.21
CA THR A 217 14.86 -17.16 -1.90
C THR A 217 14.00 -16.47 -0.86
N LYS A 218 14.17 -15.16 -0.78
CA LYS A 218 13.42 -14.28 0.11
C LYS A 218 11.92 -14.47 -0.14
N SER A 219 11.13 -14.51 0.93
CA SER A 219 9.67 -14.65 0.85
C SER A 219 9.07 -13.35 0.28
N PHE A 220 8.39 -13.44 -0.86
CA PHE A 220 7.70 -12.32 -1.50
C PHE A 220 6.20 -12.56 -1.51
N MET A 221 5.42 -11.52 -1.25
CA MET A 221 3.98 -11.56 -1.47
C MET A 221 3.64 -11.86 -2.94
N PRO A 222 2.48 -12.49 -3.21
CA PRO A 222 2.01 -12.70 -4.57
C PRO A 222 1.89 -11.40 -5.37
N ILE A 223 2.04 -11.49 -6.69
CA ILE A 223 2.16 -10.31 -7.57
C ILE A 223 1.00 -9.32 -7.46
N ALA A 224 -0.24 -9.80 -7.28
CA ALA A 224 -1.39 -8.90 -7.12
C ALA A 224 -1.37 -8.17 -5.76
N VAL A 225 -0.82 -8.77 -4.71
CA VAL A 225 -0.62 -8.11 -3.41
C VAL A 225 0.42 -7.01 -3.57
N CYS A 226 1.56 -7.32 -4.21
CA CYS A 226 2.58 -6.32 -4.52
C CYS A 226 2.02 -5.17 -5.38
N ALA A 227 1.16 -5.48 -6.35
CA ALA A 227 0.53 -4.49 -7.22
C ALA A 227 -0.46 -3.60 -6.46
N ALA A 228 -1.28 -4.18 -5.57
CA ALA A 228 -2.18 -3.43 -4.69
C ALA A 228 -1.40 -2.52 -3.73
N ASP A 229 -0.26 -2.98 -3.24
CA ASP A 229 0.60 -2.21 -2.34
C ASP A 229 1.22 -0.99 -3.04
N LEU A 230 1.69 -1.17 -4.28
CA LEU A 230 2.16 -0.07 -5.13
C LEU A 230 1.03 0.90 -5.49
N ALA A 231 -0.18 0.39 -5.78
CA ALA A 231 -1.35 1.21 -6.13
C ALA A 231 -1.82 2.12 -4.98
N GLU A 232 -1.45 1.82 -3.73
CA GLU A 232 -1.69 2.69 -2.58
C GLU A 232 -0.59 3.75 -2.36
N SER A 233 0.51 3.68 -3.12
CA SER A 233 1.60 4.62 -3.00
C SER A 233 1.17 6.05 -3.37
N LEU A 234 1.78 7.01 -2.67
CA LEU A 234 1.67 8.42 -2.98
C LEU A 234 2.53 8.79 -4.20
N ASP A 235 3.55 8.00 -4.51
CA ASP A 235 4.34 8.15 -5.73
C ASP A 235 3.49 7.77 -6.94
N VAL A 236 3.33 8.71 -7.87
CA VAL A 236 2.47 8.54 -9.05
C VAL A 236 2.95 7.40 -9.96
N ARG A 237 4.27 7.17 -10.06
CA ARG A 237 4.84 6.10 -10.88
C ARG A 237 4.60 4.75 -10.26
N GLU A 238 4.86 4.61 -8.96
CA GLU A 238 4.57 3.37 -8.22
C GLU A 238 3.07 3.04 -8.33
N ARG A 239 2.21 4.03 -8.08
CA ARG A 239 0.76 3.84 -8.19
C ARG A 239 0.32 3.39 -9.57
N GLN A 240 0.79 4.08 -10.61
CA GLN A 240 0.41 3.75 -11.98
C GLN A 240 0.91 2.35 -12.36
N ALA A 241 2.11 1.97 -11.94
CA ALA A 241 2.64 0.62 -12.15
C ALA A 241 1.79 -0.44 -11.45
N GLY A 242 1.38 -0.20 -10.20
CA GLY A 242 0.48 -1.07 -9.45
C GLY A 242 -0.89 -1.24 -10.13
N LEU A 243 -1.54 -0.13 -10.47
CA LEU A 243 -2.85 -0.16 -11.16
C LEU A 243 -2.78 -0.83 -12.54
N SER A 244 -1.72 -0.57 -13.30
CA SER A 244 -1.51 -1.18 -14.62
C SER A 244 -1.31 -2.69 -14.49
N LYS A 245 -0.51 -3.14 -13.52
CA LYS A 245 -0.31 -4.57 -13.27
C LYS A 245 -1.59 -5.27 -12.80
N LEU A 246 -2.39 -4.63 -11.93
CA LEU A 246 -3.70 -5.18 -11.55
C LEU A 246 -4.65 -5.28 -12.75
N SER A 247 -4.64 -4.29 -13.65
CA SER A 247 -5.42 -4.36 -14.89
C SER A 247 -5.02 -5.55 -15.76
N GLU A 248 -3.71 -5.75 -15.96
CA GLU A 248 -3.16 -6.90 -16.71
C GLU A 248 -3.60 -8.23 -16.09
N LEU A 249 -3.48 -8.36 -14.76
CA LEU A 249 -3.86 -9.56 -14.04
C LEU A 249 -5.36 -9.85 -14.13
N LEU A 250 -6.22 -8.83 -14.03
CA LEU A 250 -7.66 -8.96 -14.17
C LEU A 250 -8.04 -9.39 -15.59
N THR A 251 -7.44 -8.78 -16.62
CA THR A 251 -7.63 -9.19 -18.01
C THR A 251 -7.22 -10.64 -18.22
N LYS A 252 -6.05 -11.05 -17.72
CA LYS A 252 -5.57 -12.43 -17.83
C LYS A 252 -6.50 -13.40 -17.12
N TYR A 253 -6.92 -13.07 -15.90
CA TYR A 253 -7.83 -13.88 -15.09
C TYR A 253 -9.14 -14.16 -15.84
N ASN A 254 -9.70 -13.15 -16.51
CA ASN A 254 -10.93 -13.25 -17.29
C ASN A 254 -10.79 -14.03 -18.60
N LEU A 255 -9.57 -14.15 -19.15
CA LEU A 255 -9.30 -14.95 -20.35
C LEU A 255 -9.14 -16.45 -20.05
N THR A 256 -8.77 -16.79 -18.81
CA THR A 256 -8.55 -18.18 -18.36
C THR A 256 -9.78 -18.88 -17.77
N LYS A 257 -10.92 -18.17 -17.67
CA LYS A 257 -12.19 -18.70 -17.18
C LYS A 257 -13.20 -18.86 -18.30
#